data_AF-A0A2J8NBC7-F1
#
_entry.id   AF-A0A2J8NBC7-F1
#
_cell.length_a   1.000
_cell.length_b   1.000
_cell.length_c   1.000
_cell.angle_alpha   90.00
_cell.angle_beta   90.00
_cell.angle_gamma   90.00
#
_symmetry.space_group_name_H-M   'P 1'
#
loop_
_entity.id
_entity.type
_entity.pdbx_description
1 polymer ?
#
loop_
_entity_poly.entity_id
_entity_poly.type
_entity_poly.pdbx_seq_one_letter_code
_entity_poly.pdbx_strand_id
1 'polypeptide(L)' 'MAAPLSVEVEFGGGAELLFDGIKKHRVTLPGQEEPWDIRNLLIWIKKNLLKERPELFIQGDSV' A
#
# COMPACT_ATOMS: atom_id res chain seq x y z
N MET A 1 1.08 -16.31 16.05
CA MET A 1 1.55 -15.79 14.75
C MET A 1 0.38 -15.88 13.78
N ALA A 2 -0.17 -14.73 13.33
CA ALA A 2 -1.23 -14.74 12.33
C ALA A 2 -0.69 -15.26 10.99
N ALA A 3 -1.57 -15.82 10.15
CA ALA A 3 -1.19 -16.22 8.80
C ALA A 3 -0.94 -14.97 7.92
N PRO A 4 -0.03 -15.04 6.95
CA PRO A 4 0.15 -13.97 5.97
C PRO A 4 -1.15 -13.73 5.19
N LEU A 5 -1.52 -12.46 5.00
CA LEU A 5 -2.76 -12.06 4.35
C LEU A 5 -2.44 -11.60 2.92
N SER A 6 -3.02 -12.25 1.92
CA SER A 6 -2.89 -11.82 0.52
C SER A 6 -4.04 -10.89 0.15
N VAL A 7 -3.71 -9.66 -0.28
CA VAL A 7 -4.66 -8.64 -0.71
C VAL A 7 -4.31 -8.12 -2.12
N GLU A 8 -5.33 -7.71 -2.86
CA GLU A 8 -5.16 -6.98 -4.13
C GLU A 8 -5.54 -5.51 -3.88
N VAL A 9 -4.63 -4.61 -4.23
CA VAL A 9 -4.83 -3.16 -4.14
C VAL A 9 -4.88 -2.61 -5.55
N GLU A 10 -5.92 -1.84 -5.86
CA GLU A 10 -6.09 -1.18 -7.14
C GLU A 10 -5.90 0.34 -7.00
N PHE A 11 -4.95 0.90 -7.73
CA PHE A 11 -4.74 2.35 -7.84
C PHE A 11 -5.30 2.85 -9.16
N GLY A 12 -6.03 3.96 -9.11
CA GLY A 12 -6.59 4.63 -10.28
C GLY A 12 -6.52 6.15 -10.15
N GLY A 13 -6.98 6.86 -11.18
CA GLY A 13 -7.02 8.32 -11.18
C GLY A 13 -5.65 8.99 -11.31
N GLY A 14 -4.65 8.29 -11.85
CA GLY A 14 -3.27 8.77 -11.98
C GLY A 14 -2.36 8.33 -10.84
N ALA A 15 -2.92 7.77 -9.76
CA ALA A 15 -2.15 7.22 -8.65
C ALA A 15 -1.32 5.99 -9.07
N GLU A 16 -1.74 5.26 -10.11
CA GLU A 16 -0.99 4.12 -10.65
C GLU A 16 0.43 4.51 -11.09
N LEU A 17 0.65 5.76 -11.51
CA LEU A 17 1.97 6.25 -11.92
C LEU A 17 2.98 6.23 -10.78
N LEU A 18 2.51 6.31 -9.53
CA LEU A 18 3.37 6.27 -8.35
C LEU A 18 3.87 4.84 -8.02
N PHE A 19 3.25 3.84 -8.63
CA PHE A 19 3.46 2.42 -8.41
C PHE A 19 3.84 1.70 -9.73
N ASP A 20 4.86 2.22 -10.43
CA ASP A 20 5.35 1.68 -11.72
C ASP A 20 4.32 1.74 -12.89
N GLY A 21 3.27 2.54 -12.77
CA GLY A 21 2.18 2.57 -13.75
C GLY A 21 1.29 1.31 -13.70
N ILE A 22 1.40 0.50 -12.65
CA ILE A 22 0.63 -0.72 -12.47
C ILE A 22 -0.66 -0.36 -11.72
N LYS A 23 -1.80 -0.79 -12.25
CA LYS A 23 -3.09 -0.55 -11.59
C LYS A 23 -3.34 -1.52 -10.46
N LYS A 24 -3.04 -2.81 -10.66
CA LYS A 24 -3.35 -3.90 -9.74
C LYS A 24 -2.07 -4.43 -9.10
N HIS A 25 -1.97 -4.29 -7.78
CA HIS A 25 -0.87 -4.81 -7.00
C HIS A 25 -1.36 -5.91 -6.08
N ARG A 26 -0.86 -7.12 -6.31
CA ARG A 26 -1.08 -8.23 -5.38
C ARG A 26 0.03 -8.24 -4.35
N VAL A 27 -0.32 -8.04 -3.09
CA VAL A 27 0.65 -8.01 -1.99
C VAL A 27 0.29 -9.00 -0.90
N THR A 28 1.33 -9.57 -0.32
CA THR A 28 1.23 -10.50 0.80
C THR A 28 1.70 -9.77 2.05
N LEU A 29 0.75 -9.39 2.89
CA LEU A 29 1.00 -8.75 4.16
C LEU A 29 1.53 -9.79 5.15
N PRO A 30 2.62 -9.48 5.88
CA PRO A 30 3.10 -10.38 6.91
C PRO A 30 2.05 -10.57 8.00
N GLY A 31 2.00 -11.78 8.55
CA GLY A 31 1.17 -12.06 9.71
C GLY A 31 1.74 -11.37 10.94
N GLN A 32 0.95 -10.51 11.57
CA GLN A 32 1.29 -9.79 12.80
C GLN A 32 0.31 -10.15 13.92
N GLU A 33 0.66 -9.84 15.17
CA GLU A 33 -0.21 -10.12 16.33
C GLU A 33 -1.47 -9.25 16.32
N GLU A 34 -1.37 -8.01 15.83
CA GLU A 34 -2.50 -7.09 15.69
C GLU A 34 -3.12 -7.16 14.29
N PRO A 35 -4.44 -7.02 14.14
CA PRO A 35 -5.08 -6.98 12.84
C PRO A 35 -4.58 -5.79 12.00
N TRP A 36 -4.49 -5.99 10.69
CA TRP A 36 -4.18 -4.92 9.76
C TRP A 36 -5.33 -3.89 9.75
N ASP A 37 -5.03 -2.64 10.07
CA ASP A 37 -5.91 -1.51 9.82
C ASP A 37 -5.55 -0.82 8.50
N ILE A 38 -6.46 0.00 7.98
CA ILE A 38 -6.27 0.72 6.71
C ILE A 38 -5.05 1.66 6.80
N ARG A 39 -4.81 2.26 7.98
CA ARG A 39 -3.69 3.18 8.19
C ARG A 39 -2.34 2.47 8.03
N ASN A 40 -2.13 1.35 8.73
CA ASN A 40 -0.90 0.58 8.63
C ASN A 40 -0.73 -0.04 7.25
N LEU A 41 -1.83 -0.45 6.61
CA LEU A 41 -1.81 -0.90 5.22
C LEU A 41 -1.28 0.20 4.28
N LEU A 42 -1.78 1.42 4.39
CA LEU A 42 -1.31 2.56 3.58
C LEU A 42 0.15 2.91 3.85
N ILE A 43 0.58 2.88 5.11
CA ILE A 43 1.99 3.08 5.49
C ILE A 43 2.87 1.98 4.88
N TRP A 44 2.42 0.73 4.93
CA TRP A 44 3.14 -0.41 4.37
C TRP A 44 3.22 -0.31 2.85
N ILE A 45 2.12 0.03 2.17
CA ILE A 45 2.07 0.28 0.73
C ILE A 45 3.07 1.39 0.35
N LYS A 46 3.04 2.51 1.06
CA LYS A 46 3.98 3.63 0.85
C LYS A 46 5.45 3.20 1.02
N LYS A 47 5.74 2.26 1.91
CA LYS A 47 7.13 1.80 2.15
C LYS A 47 7.58 0.71 1.17
N ASN A 48 6.68 -0.15 0.70
CA ASN A 48 7.03 -1.37 -0.04
C ASN A 48 6.70 -1.31 -1.53
N LEU A 49 5.58 -0.68 -1.88
CA LEU A 49 5.06 -0.63 -3.25
C LEU A 49 5.45 0.65 -3.97
N LEU A 50 5.50 1.76 -3.25
CA LEU A 50 5.78 3.06 -3.84
C LEU A 50 7.23 3.11 -4.38
N LYS A 51 7.35 3.43 -5.66
CA LYS A 51 8.65 3.58 -6.34
C LYS A 51 8.99 5.04 -6.63
N GLU A 52 7.97 5.83 -6.92
CA GLU A 52 8.10 7.25 -7.20
C GLU A 52 8.06 8.08 -5.91
N ARG A 53 8.04 9.41 -6.07
CA ARG A 53 8.18 10.37 -4.97
C ARG A 53 7.13 10.14 -3.85
N PRO A 54 7.55 9.77 -2.62
CA PRO A 54 6.65 9.50 -1.48
C PRO A 54 5.83 10.66 -0.98
N GLU A 55 6.17 11.85 -1.43
CA GLU A 55 5.50 13.11 -1.14
C GLU A 55 4.22 13.29 -1.96
N LEU A 56 4.09 12.60 -3.11
CA LEU A 56 2.92 12.67 -3.98
C LEU A 56 1.81 11.67 -3.59
N PHE A 57 2.14 10.65 -2.80
CA PHE A 57 1.19 9.59 -2.43
C PHE A 57 0.43 9.88 -1.12
N ILE A 58 1.05 10.54 -0.15
CA ILE A 58 0.41 10.93 1.12
C ILE A 58 0.87 12.34 1.47
N GLN A 59 -0.06 13.30 1.46
CA GLN A 59 0.19 14.66 1.96
C GLN A 59 -0.22 14.75 3.44
N GLY A 60 0.76 14.63 4.34
CA GLY A 60 0.53 14.75 5.78
C GLY A 60 -0.29 13.58 6.35
N ASP A 61 -1.45 13.89 6.92
CA ASP A 61 -2.39 12.92 7.51
C ASP A 61 -3.58 12.56 6.60
N SER A 62 -3.67 13.16 5.41
CA SER A 62 -4.71 12.86 4.43
C SER A 62 -4.12 12.15 3.21
N VAL A 63 -4.87 11.17 2.73
CA VAL A 63 -4.69 10.53 1.42
C VAL A 63 -5.39 11.37 0.37
#